data_AF-A0A495VQ51-F1
#
_entry.id   AF-A0A495VQ51-F1
#
_cell.length_a   1.000
_cell.length_b   1.000
_cell.length_c   1.000
_cell.angle_alpha   90.00
_cell.angle_beta   90.00
_cell.angle_gamma   90.00
#
_symmetry.space_group_name_H-M   'P 1'
#
loop_
_entity.id
_entity.type
_entity.pdbx_description
1 polymer ?
#
loop_
_entity_poly.entity_id
_entity_poly.type
_entity_poly.pdbx_seq_one_letter_code
_entity_poly.pdbx_strand_id
1 'polypeptide(L)'
;MAKIVIFNKPYGVLSQFTPEGRWRGLGEFISLKDVYVAGRLDADSEGLLLLTDDGRLQARIAEPKHKLVKTYWAQVEGEPAEADLERLRAGIRLSDFTAQPAQVRRIDEPPGLWQRDPPIRYRAAIPTAWLEIRIAEGKNRQVRRMCAAIGYPVLRLVRAAVGRLSVAGLGLGEWRLLEGTIDDLRGD
;
A
#
# COMPACT_ATOMS: atom_id res chain seq x y z
N MET A 1 24.11 3.93 9.56
CA MET A 1 23.05 3.73 8.55
C MET A 1 22.17 2.60 9.05
N ALA A 2 20.88 2.67 8.80
CA ALA A 2 19.95 1.64 9.26
C ALA A 2 19.77 0.57 8.17
N LYS A 3 19.45 -0.65 8.58
CA LYS A 3 18.98 -1.68 7.65
C LYS A 3 17.55 -1.36 7.27
N ILE A 4 17.27 -1.39 5.97
CA ILE A 4 15.93 -1.20 5.41
C ILE A 4 15.60 -2.46 4.62
N VAL A 5 14.62 -3.20 5.10
CA VAL A 5 14.06 -4.35 4.40
C VAL A 5 12.90 -3.86 3.53
N ILE A 6 13.00 -4.14 2.24
CA ILE A 6 11.96 -3.89 1.25
C ILE A 6 11.30 -5.23 0.99
N PHE A 7 10.04 -5.38 1.40
CA PHE A 7 9.30 -6.63 1.25
C PHE A 7 8.08 -6.44 0.35
N ASN A 8 7.90 -7.31 -0.64
CA ASN A 8 6.67 -7.37 -1.42
C ASN A 8 5.66 -8.28 -0.71
N LYS A 9 4.87 -7.71 0.19
CA LYS A 9 3.95 -8.44 1.07
C LYS A 9 2.81 -9.09 0.28
N PRO A 10 2.62 -10.41 0.38
CA PRO A 10 1.46 -11.08 -0.22
C PRO A 10 0.13 -10.72 0.46
N TYR A 11 -0.96 -11.02 -0.24
CA TYR A 11 -2.29 -11.04 0.35
C TYR A 11 -2.37 -12.07 1.48
N GLY A 12 -3.13 -11.77 2.52
CA GLY A 12 -3.36 -12.68 3.64
C GLY A 12 -2.21 -12.78 4.65
N VAL A 13 -1.23 -11.88 4.56
CA VAL A 13 -0.08 -11.79 5.47
C VAL A 13 -0.18 -10.55 6.34
N LEU A 14 -0.07 -10.72 7.66
CA LEU A 14 -0.12 -9.62 8.63
C LEU A 14 1.15 -8.77 8.57
N SER A 15 1.04 -7.50 8.99
CA SER A 15 2.20 -6.65 9.29
C SER A 15 2.78 -6.95 10.68
N GLN A 16 3.03 -8.22 10.97
CA GLN A 16 3.66 -8.71 12.20
C GLN A 16 4.26 -10.10 11.96
N PHE A 17 5.31 -10.46 12.71
CA PHE A 17 6.02 -11.74 12.50
C PHE A 17 5.19 -12.96 12.86
N THR A 18 4.37 -12.87 13.91
CA THR A 18 3.55 -13.97 14.41
C THR A 18 2.22 -14.05 13.65
N PRO A 19 1.81 -15.23 13.16
CA PRO A 19 0.49 -15.42 12.56
C PRO A 19 -0.63 -15.19 13.59
N GLU A 20 -1.83 -14.85 13.11
CA GLU A 20 -3.00 -14.62 13.96
C GLU A 20 -4.30 -14.92 13.22
N GLY A 21 -5.18 -15.69 13.86
CA GLY A 21 -6.44 -16.15 13.28
C GLY A 21 -6.21 -16.93 11.98
N ARG A 22 -6.82 -16.46 10.88
CA ARG A 22 -6.65 -17.08 9.55
C ARG A 22 -5.44 -16.56 8.76
N TRP A 23 -4.75 -15.55 9.29
CA TRP A 23 -3.74 -14.82 8.53
C TRP A 23 -2.32 -15.26 8.89
N ARG A 24 -1.47 -15.28 7.86
CA ARG A 24 -0.06 -15.67 7.93
C ARG A 24 0.79 -14.57 8.55
N GLY A 25 1.93 -14.94 9.11
CA GLY A 25 2.90 -14.01 9.71
C GLY A 25 4.07 -13.68 8.78
N LEU A 26 4.77 -12.58 9.03
CA LEU A 26 5.99 -12.22 8.27
C LEU A 26 7.12 -13.23 8.45
N GLY A 27 7.14 -14.00 9.55
CA GLY A 27 8.18 -14.98 9.83
C GLY A 27 8.24 -16.13 8.83
N GLU A 28 7.19 -16.34 8.04
CA GLU A 28 7.20 -17.32 6.94
C GLU A 28 8.02 -16.86 5.72
N PHE A 29 8.28 -15.57 5.59
CA PHE A 29 8.94 -14.96 4.43
C PHE A 29 10.28 -14.32 4.78
N ILE A 30 10.39 -13.77 5.99
CA ILE A 30 11.54 -13.00 6.44
C ILE A 30 12.16 -13.72 7.64
N SER A 31 13.35 -14.27 7.42
CA SER A 31 14.16 -14.92 8.46
C SER A 31 15.04 -13.94 9.24
N LEU A 32 15.07 -12.66 8.85
CA LEU A 32 15.83 -11.61 9.52
C LEU A 32 15.28 -11.36 10.94
N LYS A 33 16.20 -11.32 11.89
CA LYS A 33 15.93 -10.95 13.28
C LYS A 33 16.10 -9.44 13.47
N ASP A 34 15.52 -8.92 14.55
CA ASP A 34 15.71 -7.55 15.03
C ASP A 34 15.34 -6.46 14.01
N VAL A 35 14.36 -6.75 13.14
CA VAL A 35 13.75 -5.76 12.25
C VAL A 35 12.27 -5.61 12.58
N TYR A 36 11.77 -4.38 12.49
CA TYR A 36 10.41 -4.03 12.87
C TYR A 36 9.69 -3.33 11.72
N VAL A 37 8.38 -3.54 11.63
CA VAL A 37 7.56 -2.93 10.59
C VAL A 37 7.58 -1.41 10.70
N ALA A 38 7.91 -0.78 9.58
CA ALA A 38 7.93 0.67 9.37
C ALA A 38 6.79 1.06 8.42
N GLY A 39 5.63 1.36 9.01
CA GLY A 39 4.41 1.67 8.27
C GLY A 39 3.63 0.41 7.87
N ARG A 40 2.64 0.06 8.71
CA ARG A 40 1.79 -1.12 8.54
C ARG A 40 1.06 -1.13 7.19
N LEU A 41 0.77 -2.33 6.73
CA LEU A 41 -0.05 -2.64 5.57
C LEU A 41 -1.07 -3.72 5.97
N ASP A 42 -2.34 -3.51 5.67
CA ASP A 42 -3.41 -4.44 6.07
C ASP A 42 -3.19 -5.85 5.48
N ALA A 43 -3.68 -6.87 6.18
CA ALA A 43 -3.56 -8.26 5.73
C ALA A 43 -4.21 -8.50 4.36
N ASP A 44 -5.32 -7.81 4.08
CA ASP A 44 -6.05 -7.89 2.82
C ASP A 44 -5.49 -7.00 1.70
N SER A 45 -4.34 -6.36 1.94
CA SER A 45 -3.62 -5.52 0.98
C SER A 45 -2.27 -6.16 0.63
N GLU A 46 -1.71 -5.79 -0.52
CA GLU A 46 -0.49 -6.38 -1.09
C GLU A 46 0.58 -5.31 -1.33
N GLY A 47 1.80 -5.74 -1.64
CA GLY A 47 2.86 -4.86 -2.10
C GLY A 47 3.81 -4.38 -1.00
N LEU A 48 4.43 -3.23 -1.23
CA LEU A 48 5.57 -2.74 -0.48
C LEU A 48 5.26 -2.59 1.02
N LEU A 49 5.95 -3.38 1.83
CA LEU A 49 6.09 -3.23 3.27
C LEU A 49 7.55 -2.95 3.59
N LEU A 50 7.79 -1.91 4.39
CA LEU A 50 9.13 -1.58 4.87
C LEU A 50 9.31 -2.12 6.28
N LEU A 51 10.50 -2.65 6.56
CA LEU A 51 10.96 -2.94 7.91
C LEU A 51 12.34 -2.32 8.13
N THR A 52 12.69 -2.05 9.37
CA THR A 52 14.02 -1.55 9.74
C THR A 52 14.42 -2.00 11.14
N ASP A 53 15.72 -2.08 11.39
CA ASP A 53 16.30 -2.30 12.72
C ASP A 53 16.41 -1.01 13.56
N ASP A 54 16.15 0.16 12.96
CA ASP A 54 16.26 1.46 13.62
C ASP A 54 14.89 2.01 14.02
N GLY A 55 14.64 2.10 15.33
CA GLY A 55 13.39 2.63 15.88
C GLY A 55 13.11 4.11 15.54
N ARG A 56 14.14 4.94 15.37
CA ARG A 56 13.98 6.34 14.94
C ARG A 56 13.56 6.40 13.48
N LEU A 57 14.15 5.58 12.62
CA LEU A 57 13.76 5.48 11.22
C LEU A 57 12.35 4.90 11.08
N GLN A 58 12.01 3.89 11.89
CA GLN A 58 10.69 3.29 11.94
C GLN A 58 9.61 4.33 12.27
N ALA A 59 9.82 5.13 13.31
CA ALA A 59 8.93 6.24 13.66
C ALA A 59 8.81 7.24 12.50
N ARG A 60 9.93 7.63 11.89
CA ARG A 60 9.93 8.59 10.77
C ARG A 60 9.16 8.11 9.54
N ILE A 61 9.26 6.82 9.19
CA ILE A 61 8.54 6.24 8.06
C ILE A 61 7.04 6.12 8.38
N ALA A 62 6.69 5.76 9.62
CA ALA A 62 5.32 5.55 10.04
C ALA A 62 4.56 6.87 10.31
N GLU A 63 5.25 7.92 10.75
CA GLU A 63 4.65 9.19 11.15
C GLU A 63 4.14 10.00 9.95
N PRO A 64 2.86 10.41 9.94
CA PRO A 64 2.27 11.20 8.85
C PRO A 64 2.99 12.54 8.58
N LYS A 65 3.67 13.11 9.58
CA LYS A 65 4.36 14.40 9.49
C LYS A 65 5.56 14.38 8.54
N HIS A 66 6.17 13.21 8.30
CA HIS A 66 7.34 13.10 7.40
C HIS A 66 6.98 12.93 5.92
N LYS A 67 5.67 12.86 5.60
CA LYS A 67 5.08 13.01 4.25
C LYS A 67 5.66 12.10 3.16
N LEU A 68 6.16 10.90 3.49
CA LEU A 68 6.49 9.94 2.44
C LEU A 68 5.22 9.60 1.67
N VAL A 69 5.23 9.98 0.38
CA VAL A 69 4.14 9.70 -0.54
C VAL A 69 4.08 8.20 -0.76
N LYS A 70 2.88 7.66 -0.60
CA LYS A 70 2.56 6.25 -0.82
C LYS A 70 1.78 6.16 -2.11
N THR A 71 2.30 5.40 -3.07
CA THR A 71 1.62 5.12 -4.33
C THR A 71 0.92 3.78 -4.22
N TYR A 72 -0.37 3.78 -4.50
CA TYR A 72 -1.22 2.60 -4.51
C TYR A 72 -1.76 2.35 -5.91
N TRP A 73 -1.78 1.08 -6.31
CA TRP A 73 -2.61 0.60 -7.41
C TRP A 73 -3.86 -0.03 -6.79
N ALA A 74 -5.02 0.52 -7.11
CA ALA A 74 -6.31 0.08 -6.62
C ALA A 74 -7.14 -0.44 -7.79
N GLN A 75 -7.50 -1.72 -7.75
CA GLN A 75 -8.53 -2.26 -8.63
C GLN A 75 -9.88 -2.05 -7.96
N VAL A 76 -10.79 -1.35 -8.63
CA VAL A 76 -12.12 -1.00 -8.11
C VAL A 76 -13.22 -1.69 -8.92
N GLU A 77 -14.37 -1.96 -8.29
CA GLU A 77 -15.60 -2.27 -9.03
C GLU A 77 -16.05 -1.04 -9.81
N GLY A 78 -16.60 -1.25 -11.01
CA GLY A 78 -17.05 -0.19 -11.90
C GLY A 78 -15.92 0.55 -12.61
N GLU A 79 -16.31 1.61 -13.32
CA GLU A 79 -15.40 2.49 -14.03
C GLU A 79 -15.64 3.94 -13.59
N PRO A 80 -14.85 4.46 -12.63
CA PRO A 80 -14.98 5.83 -12.18
C PRO A 80 -14.88 6.83 -13.32
N ALA A 81 -15.84 7.75 -13.40
CA ALA A 81 -15.77 8.89 -14.33
C ALA A 81 -14.80 9.95 -13.79
N GLU A 82 -14.31 10.84 -14.65
CA GLU A 82 -13.39 11.91 -14.21
C GLU A 82 -13.99 12.79 -13.09
N ALA A 83 -15.30 13.07 -13.14
CA ALA A 83 -15.99 13.81 -12.07
C ALA A 83 -15.93 13.10 -10.71
N ASP A 84 -15.90 11.77 -10.68
CA ASP A 84 -15.75 11.00 -9.45
C ASP A 84 -14.31 11.09 -8.92
N LEU A 85 -13.33 11.04 -9.83
CA LEU A 85 -11.91 11.17 -9.49
C LEU A 85 -11.57 12.57 -8.96
N GLU A 86 -12.20 13.62 -9.49
CA GLU A 86 -12.04 14.99 -9.00
C GLU A 86 -12.42 15.13 -7.52
N ARG A 87 -13.42 14.37 -7.04
CA ARG A 87 -13.78 14.36 -5.61
C ARG A 87 -12.66 13.80 -4.73
N LEU A 88 -11.85 12.86 -5.25
CA LEU A 88 -10.68 12.36 -4.53
C LEU A 88 -9.51 13.36 -4.63
N ARG A 89 -9.35 14.03 -5.77
CA ARG A 89 -8.31 15.04 -6.01
C ARG A 89 -8.51 16.28 -5.14
N ALA A 90 -9.75 16.69 -4.91
CA ALA A 90 -10.09 17.82 -4.04
C ALA A 90 -10.01 17.49 -2.54
N GLY A 91 -9.92 16.21 -2.17
CA GLY A 91 -10.09 15.74 -0.80
C GLY A 91 -11.55 15.45 -0.47
N ILE A 92 -11.79 14.46 0.37
CA ILE A 92 -13.13 13.90 0.60
C ILE A 92 -13.42 13.70 2.10
N ARG A 93 -14.62 14.09 2.53
CA ARG A 93 -15.09 13.84 3.89
C ARG A 93 -15.44 12.36 4.06
N LEU A 94 -14.81 11.72 5.04
CA LEU A 94 -15.13 10.37 5.49
C LEU A 94 -15.80 10.44 6.87
N SER A 95 -16.22 9.30 7.42
CA SER A 95 -17.01 9.23 8.65
C SER A 95 -16.34 9.87 9.87
N ASP A 96 -15.01 9.77 9.97
CA ASP A 96 -14.19 10.13 11.13
C ASP A 96 -13.15 11.22 10.81
N PHE A 97 -12.85 11.49 9.55
CA PHE A 97 -11.92 12.55 9.14
C PHE A 97 -12.15 12.99 7.69
N THR A 98 -11.61 14.15 7.33
CA THR A 98 -11.50 14.59 5.92
C THR A 98 -10.15 14.16 5.35
N ALA A 99 -10.19 13.29 4.33
CA ALA A 99 -9.01 12.91 3.59
C ALA A 99 -8.50 14.12 2.80
N GLN A 100 -7.19 14.35 2.86
CA GLN A 100 -6.55 15.42 2.13
C GLN A 100 -6.62 15.16 0.62
N PRO A 101 -6.45 16.21 -0.22
CA PRO A 101 -6.22 16.07 -1.65
C PRO A 101 -5.25 14.93 -1.99
N ALA A 102 -5.64 14.09 -2.94
CA ALA A 102 -4.83 12.98 -3.42
C ALA A 102 -4.50 13.14 -4.92
N GLN A 103 -3.36 12.64 -5.37
CA GLN A 103 -3.13 12.52 -6.82
C GLN A 103 -3.76 11.21 -7.27
N VAL A 104 -4.73 11.30 -8.18
CA VAL A 104 -5.47 10.13 -8.66
C VAL A 104 -5.56 10.16 -10.18
N ARG A 105 -5.28 9.02 -10.82
CA ARG A 105 -5.46 8.83 -12.26
C ARG A 105 -5.90 7.39 -12.56
N ARG A 106 -6.69 7.22 -13.61
CA ARG A 106 -6.94 5.90 -14.19
C ARG A 106 -5.65 5.40 -14.85
N ILE A 107 -5.40 4.10 -14.73
CA ILE A 107 -4.27 3.41 -15.35
C ILE A 107 -4.77 2.11 -15.97
N ASP A 108 -4.01 1.56 -16.91
CA ASP A 108 -4.15 0.17 -17.29
C ASP A 108 -3.70 -0.75 -16.14
N GLU A 109 -4.02 -2.05 -16.24
CA GLU A 109 -3.48 -3.03 -15.31
C GLU A 109 -1.94 -2.92 -15.28
N PRO A 110 -1.32 -2.74 -14.09
CA PRO A 110 0.12 -2.58 -14.00
C PRO A 110 0.86 -3.74 -14.67
N PRO A 111 1.83 -3.47 -15.57
CA PRO A 111 2.56 -4.52 -16.26
C PRO A 111 3.37 -5.35 -15.27
N GLY A 112 3.35 -6.67 -15.45
CA GLY A 112 4.06 -7.62 -14.57
C GLY A 112 3.43 -7.77 -13.17
N LEU A 113 2.19 -7.32 -12.99
CA LEU A 113 1.46 -7.54 -11.75
C LEU A 113 1.24 -9.05 -11.51
N TRP A 114 1.61 -9.52 -10.32
CA TRP A 114 1.45 -10.92 -9.94
C TRP A 114 -0.02 -11.30 -9.79
N GLN A 115 -0.32 -12.59 -9.95
CA GLN A 115 -1.63 -13.14 -9.62
C GLN A 115 -1.85 -13.11 -8.11
N ARG A 116 -3.08 -12.76 -7.69
CA ARG A 116 -3.46 -12.80 -6.28
C ARG A 116 -4.04 -14.16 -5.92
N ASP A 117 -3.63 -14.71 -4.78
CA ASP A 117 -4.21 -15.91 -4.19
C ASP A 117 -4.85 -15.60 -2.81
N PRO A 118 -6.16 -15.85 -2.62
CA PRO A 118 -7.14 -16.20 -3.65
C PRO A 118 -7.39 -15.04 -4.62
N PRO A 119 -7.91 -15.31 -5.83
CA PRO A 119 -8.24 -14.27 -6.80
C PRO A 119 -9.26 -13.28 -6.25
N ILE A 120 -9.39 -12.12 -6.90
CA ILE A 120 -10.45 -11.17 -6.57
C ILE A 120 -11.82 -11.81 -6.75
N ARG A 121 -12.72 -11.55 -5.80
CA ARG A 121 -14.13 -11.82 -5.99
C ARG A 121 -14.70 -10.62 -6.74
N TYR A 122 -15.22 -10.86 -7.94
CA TYR A 122 -15.85 -9.84 -8.76
C TYR A 122 -17.12 -10.42 -9.39
N ARG A 123 -18.00 -9.53 -9.82
CA ARG A 123 -19.22 -9.90 -10.55
C ARG A 123 -18.92 -9.75 -12.03
N ALA A 124 -19.00 -10.83 -12.81
CA ALA A 124 -18.64 -10.82 -14.23
C ALA A 124 -19.42 -9.78 -15.07
N ALA A 125 -20.64 -9.43 -14.64
CA ALA A 125 -21.47 -8.41 -15.28
C ALA A 125 -21.07 -6.96 -14.94
N ILE A 126 -20.11 -6.76 -14.01
CA ILE A 126 -19.67 -5.44 -13.57
C ILE A 126 -18.21 -5.26 -13.97
N PRO A 127 -17.86 -4.22 -14.75
CA PRO A 127 -16.49 -3.97 -15.13
C PRO A 127 -15.63 -3.61 -13.91
N THR A 128 -14.32 -3.65 -14.09
CA THR A 128 -13.36 -3.16 -13.08
C THR A 128 -12.39 -2.20 -13.73
N ALA A 129 -11.94 -1.21 -12.97
CA ALA A 129 -10.90 -0.27 -13.39
C ALA A 129 -9.72 -0.27 -12.43
N TRP A 130 -8.55 0.09 -12.95
CA TRP A 130 -7.35 0.32 -12.14
C TRP A 130 -7.12 1.83 -11.95
N LEU A 131 -6.82 2.21 -10.72
CA LEU A 131 -6.46 3.56 -10.33
C LEU A 131 -5.06 3.58 -9.72
N GLU A 132 -4.25 4.57 -10.09
CA GLU A 132 -3.09 4.97 -9.30
C GLU A 132 -3.52 6.08 -8.33
N ILE A 133 -3.29 5.87 -7.04
CA ILE A 133 -3.64 6.80 -5.97
C ILE A 133 -2.38 7.10 -5.16
N ARG A 134 -1.99 8.37 -5.10
CA ARG A 134 -0.85 8.84 -4.30
C ARG A 134 -1.32 9.69 -3.14
N ILE A 135 -0.96 9.29 -1.92
CA ILE A 135 -1.31 9.99 -0.68
C ILE A 135 -0.09 10.12 0.24
N ALA A 136 0.04 11.25 0.91
CA ALA A 136 1.04 11.43 1.98
C ALA A 136 0.50 10.97 3.34
N GLU A 137 -0.83 10.87 3.49
CA GLU A 137 -1.48 10.37 4.70
C GLU A 137 -1.33 8.83 4.84
N GLY A 138 -1.75 8.30 5.99
CA GLY A 138 -1.66 6.88 6.33
C GLY A 138 -2.73 6.44 7.32
N LYS A 139 -3.96 6.94 7.15
CA LYS A 139 -5.06 6.63 8.08
C LYS A 139 -5.65 5.24 7.80
N ASN A 140 -6.32 4.66 8.80
CA ASN A 140 -6.84 3.29 8.72
C ASN A 140 -7.72 3.11 7.47
N ARG A 141 -7.35 2.13 6.63
CA ARG A 141 -8.07 1.76 5.39
C ARG A 141 -8.38 2.93 4.45
N GLN A 142 -7.59 4.01 4.52
CA GLN A 142 -7.91 5.29 3.88
C GLN A 142 -8.26 5.17 2.40
N VAL A 143 -7.42 4.53 1.58
CA VAL A 143 -7.65 4.37 0.13
C VAL A 143 -8.97 3.63 -0.15
N ARG A 144 -9.24 2.53 0.58
CA ARG A 144 -10.47 1.76 0.41
C ARG A 144 -11.72 2.58 0.75
N ARG A 145 -11.65 3.36 1.83
CA ARG A 145 -12.74 4.23 2.27
C ARG A 145 -12.96 5.39 1.31
N MET A 146 -11.89 5.96 0.76
CA MET A 146 -11.96 7.02 -0.26
C MET A 146 -12.68 6.52 -1.51
N CYS A 147 -12.27 5.38 -2.08
CA CYS A 147 -12.92 4.84 -3.28
C CYS A 147 -14.38 4.41 -3.00
N ALA A 148 -14.66 3.83 -1.83
CA ALA A 148 -16.04 3.50 -1.44
C ALA A 148 -16.93 4.76 -1.31
N ALA A 149 -16.40 5.87 -0.81
CA ALA A 149 -17.15 7.13 -0.64
C ALA A 149 -17.53 7.82 -1.97
N ILE A 150 -16.84 7.47 -3.06
CA ILE A 150 -17.21 7.87 -4.42
C ILE A 150 -18.02 6.79 -5.17
N GLY A 151 -18.34 5.66 -4.53
CA GLY A 151 -19.20 4.61 -5.10
C GLY A 151 -18.45 3.42 -5.74
N TYR A 152 -17.12 3.39 -5.67
CA TYR A 152 -16.28 2.40 -6.37
C TYR A 152 -15.43 1.59 -5.37
N PRO A 153 -15.99 0.56 -4.71
CA PRO A 153 -15.26 -0.19 -3.69
C PRO A 153 -14.02 -0.90 -4.25
N VAL A 154 -12.94 -0.93 -3.45
CA VAL A 154 -11.66 -1.55 -3.84
C VAL A 154 -11.70 -3.07 -3.70
N LEU A 155 -11.49 -3.78 -4.81
CA LEU A 155 -11.36 -5.24 -4.90
C LEU A 155 -9.94 -5.73 -4.56
N ARG A 156 -8.93 -4.98 -5.03
CA ARG A 156 -7.50 -5.29 -4.85
C ARG A 156 -6.74 -4.01 -4.56
N LEU A 157 -5.84 -4.05 -3.60
CA LEU A 157 -5.02 -2.89 -3.22
C LEU A 157 -3.57 -3.30 -3.10
N VAL A 158 -2.73 -2.72 -3.94
CA VAL A 158 -1.28 -2.93 -3.96
C VAL A 158 -0.59 -1.62 -3.62
N ARG A 159 0.19 -1.57 -2.55
CA ARG A 159 1.08 -0.42 -2.31
C ARG A 159 2.33 -0.59 -3.18
N ALA A 160 2.36 0.09 -4.31
CA ALA A 160 3.43 -0.03 -5.29
C ALA A 160 4.73 0.65 -4.83
N ALA A 161 4.61 1.78 -4.11
CA ALA A 161 5.76 2.55 -3.68
C ALA A 161 5.54 3.32 -2.36
N VAL A 162 6.65 3.62 -1.69
CA VAL A 162 6.75 4.51 -0.53
C VAL A 162 7.99 5.39 -0.77
N GLY A 163 7.77 6.66 -1.09
CA GLY A 163 8.84 7.54 -1.54
C GLY A 163 9.52 6.99 -2.81
N ARG A 164 10.85 6.93 -2.82
CA ARG A 164 11.63 6.35 -3.92
C ARG A 164 11.61 4.82 -3.98
N LEU A 165 11.22 4.15 -2.91
CA LEU A 165 11.22 2.69 -2.85
C LEU A 165 9.96 2.13 -3.48
N SER A 166 10.11 1.07 -4.27
CA SER A 166 9.00 0.39 -4.93
C SER A 166 9.16 -1.13 -4.91
N VAL A 167 8.08 -1.82 -5.30
CA VAL A 167 8.05 -3.27 -5.55
C VAL A 167 8.71 -3.67 -6.88
N ALA A 168 9.22 -2.72 -7.67
CA ALA A 168 9.83 -3.01 -8.96
C ALA A 168 11.04 -3.95 -8.80
N GLY A 169 11.09 -4.99 -9.63
CA GLY A 169 12.15 -6.01 -9.57
C GLY A 169 12.09 -6.93 -8.35
N LEU A 170 10.97 -6.96 -7.61
CA LEU A 170 10.79 -7.80 -6.43
C LEU A 170 9.56 -8.71 -6.59
N GLY A 171 9.79 -10.02 -6.66
CA GLY A 171 8.73 -11.02 -6.73
C GLY A 171 7.83 -11.02 -5.50
N LEU A 172 6.64 -11.60 -5.62
CA LEU A 172 5.69 -11.69 -4.52
C LEU A 172 6.27 -12.53 -3.37
N GLY A 173 6.28 -12.00 -2.15
CA GLY A 173 6.88 -12.67 -0.99
C GLY A 173 8.41 -12.57 -0.93
N GLU A 174 9.04 -11.92 -1.90
CA GLU A 174 10.48 -11.65 -1.86
C GLU A 174 10.76 -10.37 -1.07
N TRP A 175 11.97 -10.31 -0.52
CA TRP A 175 12.51 -9.12 0.09
C TRP A 175 13.96 -8.89 -0.31
N ARG A 176 14.40 -7.64 -0.20
CA ARG A 176 15.81 -7.25 -0.31
C ARG A 176 16.20 -6.30 0.81
N LEU A 177 17.49 -6.29 1.11
CA LEU A 177 18.09 -5.43 2.13
C LEU A 177 18.81 -4.26 1.46
N LEU A 178 18.66 -3.07 2.03
CA LEU A 178 19.47 -1.90 1.73
C LEU A 178 19.99 -1.30 3.03
N GLU A 179 21.10 -0.58 2.96
CA GLU A 179 21.52 0.34 4.02
C GLU A 179 21.15 1.75 3.62
N GLY A 180 20.59 2.53 4.54
CA GLY A 180 20.19 3.90 4.24
C GLY A 180 19.63 4.69 5.41
N THR A 181 19.09 5.84 5.06
CA THR A 181 18.48 6.84 5.94
C THR A 181 17.09 7.23 5.41
N ILE A 182 16.36 8.05 6.17
CA ILE A 182 15.05 8.58 5.72
C ILE A 182 15.19 9.45 4.45
N ASP A 183 16.32 10.12 4.27
CA ASP A 183 16.52 11.04 3.15
C ASP A 183 16.70 10.29 1.83
N ASP A 184 17.28 9.09 1.89
CA ASP A 184 17.34 8.16 0.76
C ASP A 184 15.95 7.69 0.29
N LEU A 185 14.94 7.80 1.17
CA LEU A 185 13.56 7.42 0.86
C LEU A 185 12.77 8.56 0.22
N ARG A 186 13.19 9.82 0.41
CA ARG A 186 12.46 10.99 -0.09
C ARG A 186 12.73 11.16 -1.59
N GLY A 187 11.68 11.13 -2.41
CA GLY A 187 11.76 11.56 -3.81
C GLY A 187 12.08 13.05 -3.91
N ASP A 188 12.68 13.47 -5.01
CA ASP A 188 12.87 14.89 -5.35
C ASP A 188 11.53 15.64 -5.43
#